data_AF-A0A3B9QMW3-F1
#
_entry.id   AF-A0A3B9QMW3-F1
#
_cell.length_a   1.000
_cell.length_b   1.000
_cell.length_c   1.000
_cell.angle_alpha   90.00
_cell.angle_beta   90.00
_cell.angle_gamma   90.00
#
_symmetry.space_group_name_H-M   'P 1'
#
loop_
_entity.id
_entity.type
_entity.pdbx_description
1 polymer ?
#
loop_
_entity_poly.entity_id
_entity_poly.type
_entity_poly.pdbx_seq_one_letter_code
_entity_poly.pdbx_strand_id
1 'polypeptide(L)' 'MRVLEKNGFRLIRQGGSHAVYRHPDGRWTTVPIHPGKDVAKGTLRKILKDIGITPEEFERLL' A
#
# COMPACT_ATOMS: atom_id res chain seq x y z
N MET A 1 2.94 -5.60 0.91
CA MET A 1 1.50 -5.78 1.25
C MET A 1 1.25 -5.97 2.73
N ARG A 2 2.07 -6.76 3.43
CA ARG A 2 1.98 -6.93 4.90
C ARG A 2 1.86 -5.60 5.67
N VAL A 3 2.56 -4.54 5.24
CA VAL A 3 2.47 -3.21 5.88
C VAL A 3 1.05 -2.62 5.85
N LEU A 4 0.32 -2.76 4.74
CA LEU A 4 -1.04 -2.25 4.60
C LEU A 4 -2.00 -2.99 5.54
N GLU A 5 -1.90 -4.31 5.57
CA GLU A 5 -2.71 -5.18 6.43
C GLU A 5 -2.42 -4.92 7.92
N LYS A 6 -1.14 -4.74 8.30
CA LYS A 6 -0.74 -4.30 9.65
C LYS A 6 -1.34 -2.93 10.03
N ASN A 7 -1.62 -2.08 9.06
CA ASN A 7 -2.27 -0.77 9.25
C ASN A 7 -3.79 -0.81 9.09
N GLY A 8 -4.41 -2.00 9.13
CA GLY A 8 -5.87 -2.14 9.09
C GLY A 8 -6.49 -2.02 7.69
N PHE A 9 -5.70 -1.86 6.63
CA PHE A 9 -6.20 -1.90 5.27
C PHE A 9 -6.51 -3.33 4.87
N ARG A 10 -7.59 -3.51 4.11
CA ARG A 10 -8.00 -4.82 3.56
C ARG A 10 -7.99 -4.77 2.04
N LEU A 11 -7.58 -5.88 1.43
CA LEU A 11 -7.69 -6.07 -0.01
C LEU A 11 -9.18 -6.14 -0.38
N ILE A 12 -9.62 -5.28 -1.30
CA ILE A 12 -11.01 -5.24 -1.78
C ILE A 12 -11.15 -5.85 -3.16
N ARG A 13 -10.15 -5.64 -4.04
CA ARG A 13 -10.09 -6.27 -5.35
C ARG A 13 -8.66 -6.37 -5.84
N GLN A 14 -8.40 -7.36 -6.66
CA GLN A 14 -7.18 -7.46 -7.46
C GLN A 14 -7.55 -7.76 -8.90
N GLY A 15 -6.99 -6.99 -9.83
CA GLY A 15 -7.11 -7.19 -11.26
C GLY A 15 -5.73 -7.18 -11.89
N GLY A 16 -5.31 -8.33 -12.43
CA GLY A 16 -3.97 -8.50 -12.98
C GLY A 16 -2.89 -8.11 -11.96
N SER A 17 -1.99 -7.21 -12.37
CA SER A 17 -0.86 -6.73 -11.59
C SER A 17 -1.18 -5.55 -10.65
N HIS A 18 -2.45 -5.24 -10.39
CA HIS A 18 -2.84 -4.15 -9.50
C HIS A 18 -3.86 -4.61 -8.47
N ALA A 19 -3.65 -4.21 -7.22
CA ALA A 19 -4.53 -4.51 -6.10
C ALA A 19 -4.99 -3.23 -5.41
N VAL A 20 -6.26 -3.19 -5.01
CA VAL A 20 -6.85 -2.06 -4.31
C VAL A 20 -7.08 -2.42 -2.85
N TYR A 21 -6.54 -1.60 -1.97
CA TYR A 21 -6.67 -1.73 -0.52
C TYR A 21 -7.54 -0.60 0.01
N ARG A 22 -8.42 -0.91 0.98
CA ARG A 22 -9.27 0.08 1.65
C ARG A 22 -9.23 -0.12 3.16
N HIS A 23 -9.18 0.99 3.88
CA HIS A 23 -9.31 1.03 5.32
C HIS A 23 -10.76 1.39 5.71
N PRO A 24 -11.30 0.89 6.84
CA PRO A 24 -12.65 1.21 7.28
C PRO A 24 -12.96 2.70 7.47
N ASP A 25 -11.93 3.52 7.76
CA ASP A 25 -12.06 4.99 7.88
C ASP A 25 -12.22 5.74 6.56
N GLY A 26 -12.21 5.05 5.41
CA GLY A 26 -12.40 5.62 4.09
C GLY A 26 -11.12 5.84 3.28
N ARG A 27 -9.92 5.70 3.87
CA ARG A 27 -8.66 5.72 3.10
C ARG A 27 -8.59 4.52 2.15
N TRP A 28 -7.98 4.71 0.99
CA TRP A 28 -7.75 3.63 0.04
C TRP A 28 -6.52 3.92 -0.82
N THR A 29 -5.91 2.87 -1.37
CA THR A 29 -4.77 3.02 -2.29
C THR A 29 -4.73 1.86 -3.28
N THR A 30 -4.02 2.06 -4.39
CA THR A 30 -3.75 1.01 -5.39
C THR A 30 -2.27 0.66 -5.37
N VAL A 31 -1.97 -0.62 -5.20
CA VAL A 31 -0.61 -1.15 -5.13
C VAL A 31 -0.34 -2.01 -6.37
N PRO A 32 0.76 -1.74 -7.11
CA PRO A 32 1.21 -2.67 -8.14
C PRO A 32 1.76 -3.95 -7.49
N ILE A 33 1.30 -5.10 -7.97
CA ILE A 33 1.83 -6.41 -7.63
C ILE A 33 2.70 -6.89 -8.79
N HIS A 34 4.01 -6.70 -8.64
CA HIS A 34 5.01 -7.25 -9.53
C HIS A 34 5.97 -8.13 -8.70
N PRO A 35 5.83 -9.46 -8.76
CA PRO A 35 6.78 -10.35 -8.10
C PRO A 35 8.21 -10.05 -8.55
N GLY A 36 9.13 -9.91 -7.60
CA GLY A 36 10.56 -9.70 -7.88
C GLY A 36 10.95 -8.32 -8.42
N LYS A 37 10.05 -7.32 -8.39
CA LYS A 37 10.38 -5.94 -8.74
C LYS A 37 10.04 -4.97 -7.62
N ASP A 38 10.94 -4.02 -7.40
CA ASP A 38 10.72 -2.93 -6.46
C ASP A 38 9.67 -1.95 -6.99
N VAL A 39 8.93 -1.36 -6.05
CA VAL A 39 7.99 -0.28 -6.33
C VAL A 39 8.79 1.00 -6.56
N ALA A 40 8.59 1.66 -7.70
CA ALA A 40 9.25 2.93 -8.00
C ALA A 40 9.02 3.95 -6.87
N LYS A 41 10.05 4.72 -6.52
CA LYS A 41 10.04 5.68 -5.39
C LYS A 41 8.85 6.64 -5.41
N GLY A 42 8.45 7.14 -6.59
CA GLY A 42 7.28 8.01 -6.73
C GLY A 42 5.97 7.31 -6.40
N THR A 43 5.81 6.07 -6.87
CA THR A 43 4.66 5.22 -6.58
C THR A 43 4.59 4.88 -5.09
N LEU A 44 5.72 4.51 -4.48
CA LEU A 44 5.78 4.26 -3.05
C LEU A 44 5.36 5.49 -2.26
N ARG A 45 5.92 6.68 -2.54
CA ARG A 45 5.54 7.94 -1.88
C ARG A 45 4.05 8.25 -2.01
N LYS A 46 3.46 8.02 -3.17
CA LYS A 46 2.02 8.18 -3.36
C LYS A 46 1.22 7.23 -2.47
N ILE A 47 1.59 5.95 -2.45
CA ILE A 47 0.94 4.94 -1.59
C ILE A 47 1.04 5.35 -0.11
N LEU A 48 2.22 5.76 0.36
CA LEU A 48 2.42 6.21 1.74
C LEU A 48 1.53 7.42 2.08
N LYS A 49 1.41 8.38 1.16
CA LYS A 49 0.52 9.53 1.30
C LYS A 49 -0.95 9.12 1.37
N ASP A 50 -1.40 8.24 0.46
CA ASP A 50 -2.79 7.76 0.39
C ASP A 50 -3.20 7.05 1.69
N ILE A 51 -2.26 6.33 2.31
CA ILE A 51 -2.50 5.61 3.57
C ILE A 51 -2.12 6.42 4.81
N GLY A 52 -1.65 7.65 4.64
CA GLY A 52 -1.36 8.58 5.74
C GLY A 52 -0.23 8.14 6.67
N ILE A 53 0.81 7.48 6.15
CA ILE A 53 2.00 7.11 6.93
C ILE A 53 3.25 7.79 6.38
N THR A 54 4.18 8.08 7.26
CA THR A 54 5.49 8.62 6.94
C THR A 54 6.46 7.52 6.46
N PRO A 55 7.52 7.87 5.70
CA PRO A 55 8.59 6.93 5.37
C PRO A 55 9.20 6.25 6.61
N GLU A 56 9.37 6.99 7.70
CA GLU A 56 9.93 6.49 8.96
C GLU A 56 9.00 5.48 9.64
N GLU A 57 7.68 5.70 9.60
CA GLU A 57 6.70 4.71 10.03
C GLU A 57 6.72 3.46 9.14
N PHE A 58 6.82 3.65 7.83
CA PHE A 58 6.90 2.56 6.88
C PHE A 58 8.10 1.64 7.17
N GLU A 59 9.28 2.21 7.43
CA GLU A 59 10.49 1.44 7.78
C GLU A 59 10.32 0.62 9.06
N ARG A 60 9.59 1.12 10.06
CA ARG A 60 9.28 0.37 11.29
C ARG A 60 8.32 -0.80 11.10
N LEU A 61 7.59 -0.82 9.98
CA LEU A 61 6.53 -1.79 9.70
C LEU A 61 6.94 -2.89 8.71
N LEU A 62 8.07 -2.71 8.02
CA LEU A 62 8.69 -3.73 7.17
C LEU A 62 8.97 -5.00 7.97
#